data_AF-A0A837S278-F1
#
_entry.id   AF-A0A837S278-F1
#
_cell.length_a   1.000
_cell.length_b   1.000
_cell.length_c   1.000
_cell.angle_alpha   90.00
_cell.angle_beta   90.00
_cell.angle_gamma   90.00
#
_symmetry.space_group_name_H-M   'P 1'
#
loop_
_entity.id
_entity.type
_entity.pdbx_description
1 polymer ?
#
loop_
_entity_poly.entity_id
_entity_poly.type
_entity_poly.pdbx_seq_one_letter_code
_entity_poly.pdbx_strand_id
1 'polypeptide(L)'
;MEQNLWGAETEMINLYNLNYKGCISCFACKRKDSKFVGHCAVRDDLTEVLEKSNHQRRTAARLTNLSRQCDREMSSFLERLIFMNISYSKEDYSNFQGKINAGFIYTMNVPQIAVDASGYQYIFDMHKRYYAVAQWHK
;
A
#
# COMPACT_ATOMS: atom_id res chain seq x y z
N MET A 1 6.70 26.70 -3.14
CA MET A 1 5.24 26.71 -2.92
C MET A 1 4.59 26.27 -4.21
N GLU A 2 4.29 24.97 -4.34
CA GLU A 2 3.54 24.46 -5.49
C GLU A 2 2.05 24.75 -5.26
N GLN A 3 1.43 25.40 -6.24
CA GLN A 3 0.02 25.79 -6.21
C GLN A 3 -0.86 24.59 -6.59
N ASN A 4 -1.77 24.18 -5.71
CA ASN A 4 -2.78 23.16 -5.99
C ASN A 4 -3.96 23.78 -6.77
N LEU A 5 -4.17 23.31 -8.00
CA LEU A 5 -5.22 23.82 -8.90
C LEU A 5 -6.65 23.40 -8.53
N TRP A 6 -6.88 22.51 -7.55
CA TRP A 6 -8.23 21.99 -7.21
C TRP A 6 -8.61 21.95 -5.71
N GLY A 7 -7.96 22.74 -4.84
CA GLY A 7 -8.39 22.89 -3.44
C GLY A 7 -8.32 21.64 -2.55
N ALA A 8 -7.78 20.52 -3.06
CA ALA A 8 -7.49 19.33 -2.26
C ALA A 8 -6.12 19.48 -1.59
N GLU A 9 -6.06 19.22 -0.28
CA GLU A 9 -4.78 19.03 0.40
C GLU A 9 -4.09 17.79 -0.16
N THR A 10 -2.84 17.93 -0.57
CA THR A 10 -2.05 16.87 -1.19
C THR A 10 -0.69 16.82 -0.52
N GLU A 11 -0.24 15.60 -0.21
CA GLU A 11 1.11 15.32 0.29
C GLU A 11 1.80 14.36 -0.68
N MET A 12 3.08 14.63 -0.98
CA MET A 12 3.93 13.72 -1.76
C MET A 12 4.98 13.10 -0.84
N ILE A 13 4.99 11.77 -0.76
CA ILE A 13 5.97 11.01 0.03
C ILE A 13 6.87 10.25 -0.94
N ASN A 14 8.18 10.56 -0.91
CA ASN A 14 9.17 9.83 -1.67
C ASN A 14 9.74 8.68 -0.82
N LEU A 15 9.34 7.45 -1.13
CA LEU A 15 9.72 6.26 -0.37
C LEU A 15 11.23 6.00 -0.34
N TYR A 16 11.99 6.40 -1.36
CA TYR A 16 13.45 6.21 -1.37
C TYR A 16 14.20 7.09 -0.36
N ASN A 17 13.55 8.14 0.16
CA ASN A 17 14.14 8.98 1.19
C ASN A 17 14.02 8.38 2.60
N LEU A 18 13.33 7.24 2.73
CA LEU A 18 13.02 6.61 4.01
C LEU A 18 13.89 5.36 4.19
N ASN A 19 14.40 5.13 5.40
CA ASN A 19 15.13 3.92 5.75
C ASN A 19 14.22 2.92 6.47
N TYR A 20 13.75 1.92 5.73
CA TYR A 20 12.85 0.89 6.26
C TYR A 20 13.05 -0.45 5.56
N LYS A 21 12.44 -1.48 6.12
CA LYS A 21 12.40 -2.84 5.54
C LYS A 21 10.95 -3.32 5.40
N GLY A 22 10.78 -4.37 4.60
CA GLY A 22 9.52 -5.11 4.45
C GLY A 22 9.07 -5.78 5.74
N CYS A 23 7.94 -6.48 5.67
CA CYS A 23 7.35 -7.09 6.86
C CYS A 23 8.23 -8.21 7.41
N ILE A 24 8.59 -8.15 8.70
CA ILE A 24 9.35 -9.21 9.38
C ILE A 24 8.47 -10.30 10.00
N SER A 25 7.16 -10.28 9.72
CA SER A 25 6.19 -11.27 10.20
C SER A 25 6.24 -11.49 11.72
N CYS A 26 6.33 -10.42 12.51
CA CYS A 26 6.35 -10.52 13.98
C CYS A 26 4.97 -10.81 14.61
N PHE A 27 3.88 -10.74 13.84
CA PHE A 27 2.49 -10.96 14.25
C PHE A 27 1.95 -10.07 15.39
N ALA A 28 2.69 -9.06 15.85
CA ALA A 28 2.22 -8.12 16.86
C ALA A 28 0.91 -7.42 16.46
N CYS A 29 0.70 -7.19 15.16
CA CYS A 29 -0.51 -6.58 14.59
C CYS A 29 -1.71 -7.53 14.47
N LYS A 30 -1.52 -8.82 14.74
CA LYS A 30 -2.54 -9.88 14.64
C LYS A 30 -2.94 -10.43 16.00
N ARG A 31 -2.04 -10.36 16.97
CA ARG A 31 -2.22 -10.95 18.29
C ARG A 31 -3.44 -10.34 18.96
N LYS A 32 -4.35 -11.20 19.43
CA LYS A 32 -5.52 -10.80 20.22
C LYS A 32 -5.07 -9.96 21.43
N ASP A 33 -5.81 -8.90 21.72
CA ASP A 33 -5.57 -7.96 22.82
C ASP A 33 -4.22 -7.21 22.72
N SER A 34 -3.57 -7.23 21.55
CA SER A 34 -2.40 -6.39 21.29
C SER A 34 -2.81 -4.95 21.05
N LYS A 35 -2.05 -4.01 21.62
CA LYS A 35 -2.19 -2.57 21.30
C LYS A 35 -1.87 -2.22 19.84
N PHE A 36 -1.34 -3.17 19.09
CA PHE A 36 -0.97 -3.00 17.69
C PHE A 36 -1.97 -3.66 16.72
N VAL A 37 -3.12 -4.17 17.16
CA VAL A 37 -4.11 -4.73 16.23
C VAL A 37 -4.46 -3.67 15.16
N GLY A 38 -4.24 -4.00 13.89
CA GLY A 38 -4.44 -3.06 12.78
C GLY A 38 -3.30 -2.05 12.54
N HIS A 39 -2.21 -2.08 13.33
CA HIS A 39 -1.07 -1.16 13.25
C HIS A 39 0.27 -1.90 13.21
N CYS A 40 1.26 -1.35 12.50
CA CYS A 40 2.59 -1.97 12.47
C CYS A 40 3.34 -1.72 13.79
N ALA A 41 3.84 -2.78 14.43
CA ALA A 41 4.63 -2.65 15.66
C ALA A 41 6.11 -2.27 15.40
N VAL A 42 6.60 -2.49 14.18
CA VAL A 42 7.95 -2.11 13.77
C VAL A 42 8.01 -0.59 13.62
N ARG A 43 8.96 0.04 14.30
CA ARG A 43 9.17 1.50 14.29
C ARG A 43 10.42 1.84 13.49
N ASP A 44 10.21 2.53 12.38
CA ASP A 44 11.21 3.09 11.47
C ASP A 44 10.58 4.24 10.67
N ASP A 45 11.28 4.76 9.66
CA ASP A 45 10.84 5.90 8.86
C ASP A 45 9.50 5.67 8.13
N LEU A 46 9.07 4.41 7.96
CA LEU A 46 7.79 4.08 7.35
C LEU A 46 6.60 4.24 8.31
N THR A 47 6.85 4.41 9.61
CA THR A 47 5.81 4.41 10.65
C THR A 47 4.74 5.46 10.38
N GLU A 48 5.13 6.71 10.19
CA GLU A 48 4.18 7.81 9.98
C GLU A 48 3.41 7.65 8.66
N VAL A 49 4.06 7.12 7.63
CA VAL A 49 3.45 6.83 6.33
C VAL A 49 2.35 5.78 6.47
N LEU A 50 2.59 4.71 7.24
CA LEU A 50 1.61 3.67 7.50
C LEU A 50 0.41 4.19 8.30
N GLU A 51 0.65 4.97 9.35
CA GLU A 51 -0.43 5.56 10.17
C GLU A 51 -1.28 6.52 9.33
N LYS A 52 -0.65 7.42 8.56
CA LYS A 52 -1.36 8.31 7.63
C LYS A 52 -2.19 7.51 6.62
N SER A 53 -1.62 6.46 6.03
CA SER A 53 -2.30 5.60 5.08
C SER A 53 -3.49 4.85 5.70
N ASN A 54 -3.44 4.55 7.00
CA ASN A 54 -4.52 3.88 7.72
C ASN A 54 -5.67 4.83 8.09
N HIS A 55 -5.38 6.12 8.26
CA HIS A 55 -6.37 7.13 8.63
C HIS A 55 -6.99 7.86 7.43
N GLN A 56 -6.26 7.96 6.31
CA GLN A 56 -6.71 8.70 5.13
C GLN A 56 -7.57 7.83 4.21
N ARG A 57 -8.75 8.36 3.81
CA ARG A 57 -9.71 7.71 2.90
C ARG A 57 -9.29 7.72 1.42
N ARG A 58 -8.16 8.36 1.08
CA ARG A 58 -7.65 8.51 -0.29
C ARG A 58 -6.13 8.42 -0.27
N THR A 59 -5.56 7.48 -1.00
CA THR A 59 -4.10 7.27 -1.06
C THR A 59 -3.72 6.96 -2.50
N ALA A 60 -3.07 7.88 -3.22
CA ALA A 60 -2.55 7.60 -4.56
C ALA A 60 -1.10 7.11 -4.44
N ALA A 61 -0.77 5.98 -5.08
CA ALA A 61 0.55 5.37 -5.01
C ALA A 61 1.19 5.38 -6.40
N ARG A 62 2.31 6.10 -6.57
CA ARG A 62 3.05 6.09 -7.83
C ARG A 62 4.03 4.92 -7.85
N LEU A 63 3.95 4.09 -8.89
CA LEU A 63 4.79 2.91 -9.10
C LEU A 63 5.74 3.14 -10.28
N THR A 64 7.03 3.08 -10.02
CA THR A 64 8.02 2.98 -11.10
C THR A 64 8.29 1.50 -11.33
N ASN A 65 7.62 0.89 -12.32
CA ASN A 65 7.85 -0.51 -12.66
C ASN A 65 9.01 -0.59 -13.65
N LEU A 66 10.23 -0.54 -13.14
CA LEU A 66 11.43 -0.54 -13.99
C LEU A 66 11.69 -1.91 -14.65
N SER A 67 11.16 -3.02 -14.13
CA SER A 67 11.48 -4.38 -14.63
C SER A 67 10.44 -5.45 -14.28
N ARG A 68 9.15 -5.24 -14.59
CA ARG A 68 8.04 -6.18 -14.29
C ARG A 68 7.81 -6.50 -12.79
N GLN A 69 8.62 -5.94 -11.91
CA GLN A 69 8.52 -6.07 -10.46
C GLN A 69 8.31 -4.69 -9.85
N CYS A 70 7.51 -4.65 -8.79
CA CYS A 70 7.35 -3.47 -7.95
C CYS A 70 8.71 -3.12 -7.31
N ASP A 71 9.05 -1.84 -7.23
CA ASP A 71 10.32 -1.44 -6.60
C ASP A 71 10.40 -1.94 -5.15
N ARG A 72 11.61 -2.16 -4.63
CA ARG A 72 11.84 -2.72 -3.29
C ARG A 72 11.16 -1.90 -2.21
N GLU A 73 11.24 -0.58 -2.33
CA GLU A 73 10.67 0.41 -1.43
C GLU A 73 9.14 0.26 -1.44
N MET A 74 8.52 0.28 -2.62
CA MET A 74 7.07 0.12 -2.69
C MET A 74 6.62 -1.28 -2.25
N SER A 75 7.34 -2.34 -2.63
CA SER A 75 7.05 -3.71 -2.20
C SER A 75 7.06 -3.81 -0.67
N SER A 76 8.09 -3.26 -0.03
CA SER A 76 8.22 -3.23 1.43
C SER A 76 7.11 -2.42 2.10
N PHE A 77 6.69 -1.32 1.48
CA PHE A 77 5.56 -0.50 1.95
C PHE A 77 4.24 -1.27 1.87
N LEU A 78 3.93 -1.82 0.69
CA LEU A 78 2.71 -2.59 0.45
C LEU A 78 2.63 -3.81 1.38
N GLU A 79 3.72 -4.56 1.53
CA GLU A 79 3.78 -5.70 2.46
C GLU A 79 3.37 -5.32 3.87
N ARG A 80 3.94 -4.24 4.43
CA ARG A 80 3.62 -3.82 5.79
C ARG A 80 2.21 -3.25 5.92
N LEU A 81 1.76 -2.44 4.95
CA LEU A 81 0.42 -1.85 4.93
C LEU A 81 -0.67 -2.91 4.84
N ILE A 82 -0.51 -3.89 3.94
CA ILE A 82 -1.47 -4.98 3.75
C ILE A 82 -1.42 -5.92 4.96
N PHE A 83 -0.21 -6.29 5.40
CA PHE A 83 -0.07 -7.25 6.49
C PHE A 83 -0.61 -6.70 7.80
N MET A 84 -0.49 -5.41 8.13
CA MET A 84 -1.14 -4.90 9.35
C MET A 84 -2.67 -4.87 9.26
N ASN A 85 -3.22 -4.70 8.04
CA ASN A 85 -4.65 -4.52 7.84
C ASN A 85 -5.43 -5.82 7.61
N ILE A 86 -4.83 -6.88 7.07
CA ILE A 86 -5.53 -8.18 7.00
C ILE A 86 -5.83 -8.68 8.42
N SER A 87 -6.95 -9.37 8.63
CA SER A 87 -7.26 -10.03 9.89
C SER A 87 -7.27 -11.56 9.70
N TYR A 88 -6.93 -12.28 10.77
CA TYR A 88 -7.04 -13.76 10.83
C TYR A 88 -8.30 -14.20 11.57
N SER A 89 -9.14 -13.23 11.96
CA SER A 89 -10.48 -13.46 12.50
C SER A 89 -11.37 -14.14 11.45
N LYS A 90 -12.30 -14.99 11.89
CA LYS A 90 -13.29 -15.59 10.97
C LYS A 90 -14.43 -14.62 10.67
N GLU A 91 -14.62 -13.67 11.57
CA GLU A 91 -15.68 -12.69 11.57
C GLU A 91 -15.34 -11.55 10.61
N ASP A 92 -14.13 -10.99 10.72
CA ASP A 92 -13.64 -9.85 9.93
C ASP A 92 -12.35 -10.17 9.17
N TYR A 93 -12.32 -9.88 7.87
CA TYR A 93 -11.14 -10.08 7.01
C TYR A 93 -10.16 -8.91 7.04
N SER A 94 -10.58 -7.74 7.50
CA SER A 94 -9.74 -6.54 7.59
C SER A 94 -9.95 -5.77 8.89
N ASN A 95 -8.86 -5.23 9.44
CA ASN A 95 -8.82 -4.28 10.54
C ASN A 95 -8.96 -2.82 10.06
N PHE A 96 -8.78 -2.56 8.76
CA PHE A 96 -8.89 -1.22 8.19
C PHE A 96 -10.35 -0.82 8.12
N GLN A 97 -10.76 0.31 8.70
CA GLN A 97 -12.14 0.77 8.63
C GLN A 97 -12.34 1.81 7.52
N GLY A 98 -12.93 1.41 6.40
CA GLY A 98 -13.37 2.32 5.33
C GLY A 98 -13.02 1.86 3.91
N LYS A 99 -12.95 2.82 2.99
CA LYS A 99 -12.52 2.59 1.60
C LYS A 99 -11.28 3.41 1.30
N ILE A 100 -10.27 2.77 0.72
CA ILE A 100 -9.08 3.44 0.19
C ILE A 100 -9.33 3.65 -1.29
N ASN A 101 -9.45 4.91 -1.68
CA ASN A 101 -9.39 5.29 -3.08
C ASN A 101 -7.92 5.34 -3.50
N ALA A 102 -7.44 4.25 -4.11
CA ALA A 102 -6.08 4.13 -4.58
C ALA A 102 -6.00 4.01 -6.09
N GLY A 103 -4.97 4.65 -6.65
CA GLY A 103 -4.61 4.59 -8.05
C GLY A 103 -3.12 4.31 -8.18
N PHE A 104 -2.76 3.56 -9.23
CA PHE A 104 -1.38 3.28 -9.57
C PHE A 104 -1.02 3.96 -10.86
N ILE A 105 0.09 4.70 -10.84
CA ILE A 105 0.68 5.28 -12.04
C ILE A 105 1.92 4.47 -12.35
N TYR A 106 1.96 3.87 -13.54
CA TYR A 106 3.08 3.05 -13.99
C TYR A 106 3.90 3.81 -15.02
N THR A 107 5.22 3.80 -14.85
CA THR A 107 6.16 4.17 -15.91
C THR A 107 6.87 2.91 -16.36
N MET A 108 6.86 2.66 -17.66
CA MET A 108 7.29 1.40 -18.26
C MET A 108 7.97 1.68 -19.59
N ASN A 109 8.96 0.86 -19.95
CA ASN A 109 9.65 0.92 -21.24
C ASN A 109 8.90 0.18 -22.38
N VAL A 110 7.74 -0.40 -22.07
CA VAL A 110 6.93 -1.17 -23.03
C VAL A 110 5.92 -0.24 -23.69
N PRO A 111 5.81 -0.23 -25.03
CA PRO A 111 4.78 0.55 -25.71
C PRO A 111 3.39 0.02 -25.34
N GLN A 112 2.41 0.93 -25.25
CA GLN A 112 1.05 0.62 -24.78
C GLN A 112 0.41 -0.59 -25.50
N ILE A 113 0.64 -0.72 -26.81
CA ILE A 113 0.10 -1.81 -27.64
C ILE A 113 0.59 -3.20 -27.22
N ALA A 114 1.74 -3.30 -26.56
CA ALA A 114 2.36 -4.56 -26.17
C ALA A 114 2.10 -4.92 -24.69
N VAL A 115 1.37 -4.09 -23.94
CA VAL A 115 1.13 -4.25 -22.49
C VAL A 115 0.40 -5.57 -22.21
N ASP A 116 -0.69 -5.83 -22.94
CA ASP A 116 -1.52 -7.02 -22.73
C ASP A 116 -0.78 -8.31 -23.13
N ALA A 117 -0.16 -8.30 -24.32
CA ALA A 117 0.64 -9.43 -24.81
C ALA A 117 1.83 -9.76 -23.90
N SER A 118 2.35 -8.77 -23.17
CA SER A 118 3.46 -8.93 -22.23
C SER A 118 3.05 -9.40 -20.83
N GLY A 119 1.75 -9.64 -20.59
CA GLY A 119 1.22 -10.16 -19.34
C GLY A 119 1.09 -9.14 -18.20
N TYR A 120 1.20 -7.84 -18.49
CA TYR A 120 1.12 -6.79 -17.43
C TYR A 120 -0.26 -6.67 -16.79
N GLN A 121 -1.31 -7.13 -17.49
CA GLN A 121 -2.66 -7.15 -16.94
C GLN A 121 -2.72 -7.93 -15.61
N TYR A 122 -2.00 -9.05 -15.51
CA TYR A 122 -1.88 -9.82 -14.28
C TYR A 122 -1.27 -9.00 -13.13
N ILE A 123 -0.23 -8.22 -13.41
CA ILE A 123 0.44 -7.35 -12.43
C ILE A 123 -0.51 -6.25 -11.95
N PHE A 124 -1.21 -5.60 -12.89
CA PHE A 124 -2.17 -4.55 -12.56
C PHE A 124 -3.31 -5.08 -11.69
N ASP A 125 -3.83 -6.26 -12.00
CA ASP A 125 -4.91 -6.87 -11.23
C ASP A 125 -4.43 -7.38 -9.87
N MET A 126 -3.20 -7.87 -9.76
CA MET A 126 -2.56 -8.16 -8.48
C MET A 126 -2.48 -6.92 -7.59
N HIS A 127 -2.01 -5.79 -8.12
CA HIS A 127 -1.93 -4.54 -7.38
C HIS A 127 -3.31 -4.01 -6.97
N LYS A 128 -4.33 -4.12 -7.83
CA LYS A 128 -5.72 -3.80 -7.45
C LYS A 128 -6.21 -4.68 -6.30
N ARG A 129 -5.92 -5.99 -6.34
CA ARG A 129 -6.33 -6.94 -5.29
C ARG A 129 -5.70 -6.62 -3.94
N TYR A 130 -4.44 -6.18 -3.91
CA TYR A 130 -3.78 -5.80 -2.67
C TYR A 130 -4.55 -4.73 -1.88
N TYR A 131 -5.03 -3.69 -2.56
CA TYR A 131 -5.86 -2.66 -1.91
C TYR A 131 -7.28 -3.14 -1.63
N ALA A 132 -7.83 -4.05 -2.44
CA ALA A 132 -9.17 -4.61 -2.21
C ALA A 132 -9.22 -5.51 -0.96
N VAL A 133 -8.21 -6.38 -0.78
CA VAL A 133 -8.12 -7.30 0.38
C VAL A 133 -7.98 -6.51 1.69
N ALA A 134 -7.26 -5.39 1.67
CA ALA A 134 -7.14 -4.51 2.82
C ALA A 134 -8.45 -3.77 3.17
N GLN A 135 -9.46 -3.73 2.30
CA GLN A 135 -10.71 -2.98 2.52
C GLN A 135 -11.93 -3.88 2.76
N TRP A 136 -11.73 -5.19 2.78
CA TRP A 136 -12.84 -6.13 2.78
C TRP A 136 -13.42 -6.31 4.18
N HIS A 137 -14.55 -5.67 4.42
CA HIS A 137 -15.47 -6.01 5.50
C HIS A 137 -16.62 -6.84 4.93
N LYS A 138 -17.16 -7.76 5.74
CA LYS A 138 -18.45 -8.38 5.44
C LYS A 138 -19.57 -7.35 5.56
#